data_AF-A0A1M7KF27-F1
#
_entry.id   AF-A0A1M7KF27-F1
#
_cell.length_a   1.000
_cell.length_b   1.000
_cell.length_c   1.000
_cell.angle_alpha   90.00
_cell.angle_beta   90.00
_cell.angle_gamma   90.00
#
_symmetry.space_group_name_H-M   'P 1'
#
loop_
_entity.id
_entity.type
_entity.pdbx_description
1 polymer ?
#
loop_
_entity_poly.entity_id
_entity_poly.type
_entity_poly.pdbx_seq_one_letter_code
_entity_poly.pdbx_strand_id
1 'polypeptide(L)'
;MSTEKSQQELDQALSDALSRVRAGVDPSMVELPDTVVFPRLIPAMPATARKARSTGTLLGRPGPRFIKRGHLVRYRLSDVYAWLEASESYSSTAEASVRSRLA
;
A
#
# COMPACT_ATOMS: atom_id res chain seq x y z
N MET A 1 3.78 -22.16 -15.18
CA MET A 1 4.98 -22.19 -14.28
C MET A 1 5.60 -20.80 -14.04
N SER A 2 5.52 -19.83 -14.97
CA SER A 2 6.18 -18.51 -14.78
C SER A 2 5.49 -17.56 -13.80
N THR A 3 4.16 -17.59 -13.68
CA THR A 3 3.41 -16.64 -12.83
C THR A 3 3.54 -16.95 -11.34
N GLU A 4 3.58 -18.23 -10.98
CA GLU A 4 3.64 -18.69 -9.58
C GLU A 4 4.99 -18.38 -8.94
N LYS A 5 6.09 -18.62 -9.68
CA LYS A 5 7.44 -18.23 -9.28
C LYS A 5 7.55 -16.72 -9.03
N SER A 6 6.91 -15.91 -9.88
CA SER A 6 6.88 -14.45 -9.70
C SER A 6 6.10 -14.04 -8.45
N GLN A 7 5.01 -14.72 -8.10
CA GLN A 7 4.28 -14.41 -6.85
C GLN A 7 5.11 -14.76 -5.61
N GLN A 8 5.79 -15.92 -5.61
CA GLN A 8 6.67 -16.32 -4.53
C GLN A 8 7.81 -15.33 -4.29
N GLU A 9 8.42 -14.81 -5.36
CA GLU A 9 9.48 -13.79 -5.27
C GLU A 9 8.97 -12.49 -4.63
N LEU A 10 7.74 -12.07 -4.95
CA LEU A 10 7.13 -10.88 -4.37
C LEU A 10 6.74 -11.09 -2.89
N ASP A 11 6.29 -12.29 -2.53
CA ASP A 11 5.98 -12.66 -1.14
C ASP A 11 7.26 -12.71 -0.29
N GLN A 12 8.33 -13.27 -0.84
CA GLN A 12 9.63 -13.30 -0.18
C GLN A 12 10.15 -11.88 0.04
N ALA A 13 10.08 -11.01 -0.97
CA ALA A 13 10.50 -9.61 -0.85
C ALA A 13 9.72 -8.86 0.24
N LEU A 14 8.42 -9.14 0.41
CA LEU A 14 7.63 -8.60 1.51
C LEU A 14 8.09 -9.17 2.86
N SER A 15 8.26 -10.48 2.95
CA SER A 15 8.69 -11.17 4.17
C SER A 15 10.05 -10.65 4.67
N ASP A 16 11.00 -10.43 3.77
CA ASP A 16 12.32 -9.90 4.08
C ASP A 16 12.23 -8.46 4.61
N ALA A 17 11.43 -7.62 3.95
CA ALA A 17 11.21 -6.25 4.38
C ALA A 17 10.60 -6.18 5.79
N LEU A 18 9.58 -7.00 6.06
CA LEU A 18 8.98 -7.09 7.40
C LEU A 18 9.95 -7.64 8.44
N SER A 19 10.82 -8.58 8.06
CA SER A 19 11.83 -9.15 8.97
C SER A 19 12.88 -8.11 9.36
N ARG A 20 13.30 -7.24 8.45
CA ARG A 20 14.21 -6.12 8.74
C ARG A 20 13.60 -5.15 9.75
N VAL A 21 12.32 -4.84 9.61
CA VAL A 21 11.61 -3.95 10.54
C VAL A 21 11.48 -4.59 11.92
N ARG A 22 11.15 -5.88 11.99
CA ARG A 22 11.16 -6.65 13.25
C ARG A 22 12.55 -6.67 13.92
N ALA A 23 13.62 -6.60 13.13
CA ALA A 23 14.99 -6.50 13.62
C ALA A 23 15.40 -5.06 14.01
N GLY A 24 14.49 -4.09 13.97
CA GLY A 24 14.73 -2.71 14.41
C GLY A 24 15.12 -1.71 13.31
N VAL A 25 15.08 -2.11 12.03
CA VAL A 25 15.26 -1.14 10.93
C VAL A 25 14.05 -0.21 10.86
N ASP A 26 14.30 1.11 10.84
CA ASP A 26 13.25 2.12 10.70
C ASP A 26 12.42 1.89 9.40
N PRO A 27 11.08 1.76 9.49
CA PRO A 27 10.19 1.65 8.32
C PRO A 27 10.30 2.79 7.30
N SER A 28 10.82 3.97 7.68
CA SER A 28 11.11 5.07 6.76
C SER A 28 12.26 4.78 5.78
N MET A 29 13.12 3.81 6.12
CA MET A 29 14.28 3.37 5.33
C MET A 29 13.99 2.12 4.49
N VAL A 30 12.80 1.54 4.60
CA VAL A 30 12.38 0.35 3.85
C VAL A 30 11.48 0.76 2.69
N GLU A 31 12.00 0.66 1.48
CA GLU A 31 11.26 0.97 0.24
C GLU A 31 10.83 -0.30 -0.49
N LEU A 32 9.54 -0.39 -0.84
CA LEU A 32 8.95 -1.51 -1.57
C LEU A 32 8.45 -1.07 -2.95
N PRO A 33 8.56 -1.93 -3.99
CA PRO A 33 7.96 -1.67 -5.28
C PRO A 33 6.43 -1.76 -5.23
N ASP A 34 5.79 -1.08 -6.19
CA ASP A 34 4.33 -1.11 -6.42
C ASP A 34 3.76 -2.54 -6.45
N THR A 35 4.46 -3.47 -7.09
CA THR A 35 4.05 -4.88 -7.22
C THR A 35 4.11 -5.68 -5.92
N VAL A 36 4.86 -5.21 -4.92
CA VAL A 36 4.90 -5.82 -3.58
C VAL A 36 3.85 -5.17 -2.69
N VAL A 37 3.71 -3.84 -2.73
CA VAL A 37 2.73 -3.13 -1.90
C VAL A 37 1.30 -3.50 -2.29
N PHE A 38 1.03 -3.61 -3.59
CA PHE A 38 -0.28 -3.90 -4.15
C PHE A 38 -0.28 -5.30 -4.79
N PRO A 39 -1.17 -6.23 -4.40
CA PRO A 39 -2.27 -6.09 -3.44
C PRO A 39 -1.93 -6.49 -1.99
N ARG A 40 -0.66 -6.82 -1.69
CA ARG A 40 -0.31 -7.55 -0.45
C ARG A 40 -0.48 -6.74 0.83
N LEU A 41 -0.19 -5.43 0.78
CA LEU A 41 -0.35 -4.53 1.93
C LEU A 41 -1.57 -3.64 1.77
N ILE A 42 -1.80 -3.14 0.56
CA ILE A 42 -2.98 -2.35 0.24
C ILE A 42 -3.85 -3.16 -0.72
N PRO A 43 -5.13 -3.41 -0.39
CA PRO A 43 -6.01 -4.29 -1.16
C PRO A 43 -6.54 -3.60 -2.44
N ALA A 44 -5.63 -3.21 -3.31
CA ALA A 44 -5.90 -2.70 -4.64
C ALA A 44 -4.93 -3.31 -5.64
N MET A 45 -5.34 -3.46 -6.89
CA MET A 45 -4.45 -3.96 -7.94
C MET A 45 -3.41 -2.91 -8.33
N PRO A 46 -2.20 -3.28 -8.78
CA PRO A 46 -1.18 -2.33 -9.22
C PRO A 46 -1.66 -1.35 -10.30
N ALA A 47 -2.58 -1.77 -11.18
CA ALA A 47 -3.20 -0.89 -12.17
C ALA A 47 -4.02 0.23 -11.50
N THR A 48 -4.76 -0.09 -10.44
CA THR A 48 -5.51 0.88 -9.63
C THR A 48 -4.57 1.84 -8.93
N ALA A 49 -3.46 1.35 -8.36
CA ALA A 49 -2.43 2.20 -7.75
C ALA A 49 -1.81 3.17 -8.77
N ARG A 50 -1.54 2.69 -10.00
CA ARG A 50 -1.07 3.55 -11.09
C ARG A 50 -2.06 4.65 -11.42
N LYS A 51 -3.36 4.34 -11.51
CA LYS A 51 -4.40 5.34 -11.74
C LYS A 51 -4.51 6.32 -10.57
N ALA A 52 -4.44 5.84 -9.34
CA ALA A 52 -4.48 6.68 -8.15
C ALA A 52 -3.33 7.70 -8.11
N ARG A 53 -2.13 7.35 -8.59
CA ARG A 53 -1.01 8.29 -8.68
C ARG A 53 -1.26 9.44 -9.66
N SER A 54 -2.06 9.24 -10.70
CA SER A 54 -2.40 10.32 -11.65
C SER A 54 -3.65 11.09 -11.26
N THR A 55 -4.58 10.49 -10.51
CA THR A 55 -5.80 11.17 -10.02
C THR A 55 -5.65 11.78 -8.64
N GLY A 56 -4.63 11.39 -7.86
CA GLY A 56 -4.44 11.79 -6.46
C GLY A 56 -5.25 10.96 -5.45
N THR A 57 -6.18 10.12 -5.91
CA THR A 57 -7.14 9.42 -5.05
C THR A 57 -7.03 7.90 -5.20
N LEU A 58 -6.94 7.20 -4.06
CA LEU A 58 -6.96 5.75 -3.94
C LEU A 58 -8.09 5.34 -2.99
N LEU A 59 -9.00 4.47 -3.44
CA LEU A 59 -10.11 3.94 -2.65
C LEU A 59 -10.94 5.05 -1.94
N GLY A 60 -11.21 6.15 -2.66
CA GLY A 60 -12.04 7.24 -2.16
C GLY A 60 -11.34 8.29 -1.31
N ARG A 61 -10.03 8.16 -1.04
CA ARG A 61 -9.25 9.14 -0.25
C ARG A 61 -7.90 9.46 -0.89
N PRO A 62 -7.16 10.50 -0.44
CA PRO A 62 -5.82 10.76 -0.93
C PRO A 62 -4.93 9.52 -0.88
N GLY A 63 -4.21 9.22 -1.96
CA GLY A 63 -3.35 8.05 -2.04
C GLY A 63 -2.12 8.13 -1.10
N PRO A 64 -1.48 6.99 -0.78
CA PRO A 64 -0.25 6.99 0.01
C PRO A 64 0.87 7.73 -0.71
N ARG A 65 1.75 8.37 0.07
CA ARG A 65 2.96 9.02 -0.47
C ARG A 65 3.85 7.97 -1.13
N PHE A 66 4.51 8.36 -2.21
CA PHE A 66 5.42 7.51 -2.95
C PHE A 66 6.66 8.29 -3.38
N ILE A 67 7.75 7.55 -3.62
CA ILE A 67 8.99 8.08 -4.15
C ILE A 67 9.05 7.74 -5.64
N LYS A 68 9.24 8.76 -6.47
CA LYS A 68 9.43 8.61 -7.91
C LYS A 68 10.91 8.74 -8.25
N ARG A 69 11.47 7.71 -8.88
CA ARG A 69 12.84 7.69 -9.41
C ARG A 69 12.79 7.28 -10.89
N GLY A 70 12.69 8.28 -11.77
CA GLY A 70 12.46 8.05 -13.20
C GLY A 70 11.14 7.29 -13.45
N HIS A 71 11.24 6.10 -14.04
CA HIS A 71 10.11 5.19 -14.27
C HIS A 71 9.76 4.33 -13.05
N LEU A 72 10.61 4.31 -12.02
CA LEU A 72 10.39 3.50 -10.83
C LEU A 72 9.55 4.28 -9.82
N VAL A 73 8.55 3.59 -9.27
CA VAL A 73 7.77 4.02 -8.12
C VAL A 73 8.07 3.08 -6.96
N ARG A 74 8.37 3.65 -5.80
CA ARG A 74 8.58 2.97 -4.53
C ARG A 74 7.68 3.58 -3.45
N TYR A 75 7.36 2.79 -2.45
CA TYR A 75 6.66 3.24 -1.26
C TYR A 75 7.53 2.95 -0.05
N ARG A 76 7.71 3.94 0.83
CA ARG A 76 8.27 3.66 2.15
C ARG A 76 7.23 2.90 2.96
N LEU A 77 7.68 1.93 3.74
CA LEU A 77 6.77 1.15 4.56
C LEU A 77 6.06 2.02 5.62
N SER A 78 6.76 3.04 6.16
CA SER A 78 6.14 4.05 7.04
C SER A 78 5.00 4.82 6.37
N ASP A 79 5.17 5.27 5.12
CA ASP A 79 4.12 5.97 4.38
C ASP A 79 2.90 5.06 4.11
N VAL A 80 3.15 3.76 3.87
CA VAL A 80 2.08 2.75 3.72
C VAL A 80 1.34 2.55 5.05
N TYR A 81 2.05 2.39 6.16
CA TYR A 81 1.44 2.22 7.48
C TYR A 81 0.66 3.46 7.90
N ALA A 82 1.23 4.66 7.78
CA ALA A 82 0.54 5.90 8.08
C ALA A 82 -0.74 6.05 7.25
N TRP A 83 -0.72 5.66 5.97
CA TRP A 83 -1.92 5.66 5.14
C TRP A 83 -2.96 4.66 5.66
N LEU A 84 -2.56 3.42 5.98
CA LEU A 84 -3.48 2.40 6.53
C LEU A 84 -4.10 2.85 7.86
N GLU A 85 -3.30 3.41 8.77
CA GLU A 85 -3.74 3.93 10.08
C GLU A 85 -4.67 5.13 9.96
N ALA A 86 -4.48 5.98 8.94
CA ALA A 86 -5.37 7.11 8.68
C ALA A 86 -6.76 6.70 8.13
N SER A 87 -7.06 5.40 8.05
CA SER A 87 -8.37 4.93 7.61
C SER A 87 -9.39 5.07 8.73
N GLU A 88 -10.59 5.51 8.40
CA GLU A 88 -11.69 5.43 9.35
C GLU A 88 -12.03 3.95 9.60
N SER A 89 -12.21 3.61 10.87
CA SER A 89 -12.74 2.32 11.29
C SER A 89 -14.24 2.46 11.53
N TYR A 90 -15.00 1.49 11.04
CA TYR A 90 -16.45 1.41 11.20
C TYR A 90 -16.80 0.04 11.75
N SER A 91 -17.79 -0.02 12.64
CA SER A 91 -18.32 -1.28 13.18
C SER A 91 -19.20 -2.02 12.17
N SER A 92 -19.73 -1.31 11.16
CA SER A 92 -20.56 -1.88 10.09
C SER A 92 -20.54 -1.02 8.82
N THR A 93 -20.97 -1.60 7.70
CA THR A 93 -21.16 -0.87 6.44
C THR A 93 -22.32 0.13 6.50
N ALA A 94 -23.31 -0.12 7.37
CA ALA A 94 -24.41 0.80 7.62
C ALA A 94 -23.91 2.10 8.28
N GLU A 95 -23.07 1.99 9.31
CA GLU A 95 -22.41 3.13 9.96
C GLU A 95 -21.60 3.96 8.95
N ALA A 96 -20.79 3.29 8.13
CA ALA A 96 -19.99 3.95 7.10
C ALA A 96 -20.86 4.75 6.11
N SER A 97 -22.00 4.18 5.71
CA SER A 97 -22.96 4.83 4.79
C SER A 97 -23.70 6.01 5.41
N VAL A 98 -23.91 6.02 6.73
CA VAL A 98 -24.48 7.17 7.44
C VAL A 98 -23.44 8.29 7.52
N ARG A 99 -22.21 7.96 7.89
CA ARG A 99 -21.13 8.94 8.05
C ARG A 99 -20.75 9.62 6.73
N SER A 100 -20.72 8.88 5.62
CA SER A 100 -20.45 9.45 4.29
C SER A 100 -21.52 10.42 3.77
N ARG A 101 -22.75 10.35 4.29
CA ARG A 101 -23.83 11.30 3.95
C ARG A 101 -23.79 12.57 4.79
N LEU A 102 -23.06 12.56 5.90
CA LEU A 102 -22.95 13.67 6.85
C LEU A 102 -21.67 14.49 6.68
N ALA A 103 -20.67 13.94 5.96
CA ALA A 103 -19.39 14.58 5.64
C ALA A 103 -19.46 15.36 4.32
#